data_AF-A0A4R1VPN7-F1
#
_entry.id   AF-A0A4R1VPN7-F1
#
_cell.length_a   1.000
_cell.length_b   1.000
_cell.length_c   1.000
_cell.angle_alpha   90.00
_cell.angle_beta   90.00
_cell.angle_gamma   90.00
#
_symmetry.space_group_name_H-M   'P 1'
#
loop_
_entity.id
_entity.type
_entity.pdbx_description
1 polymer ?
#
loop_
_entity_poly.entity_id
_entity_poly.type
_entity_poly.pdbx_seq_one_letter_code
_entity_poly.pdbx_strand_id
1 'polypeptide(L)' 'MSKKASFFVIWNPEGCRPPSFRHMSYGQATAEAQRLARQNPTQSFYVMEARLLARLPDPVQVEEFETLEEIPF' A
#
# COMPACT_ATOMS: atom_id res chain seq x y z
N MET A 1 -7.10 -7.74 21.14
CA MET A 1 -6.25 -8.08 19.98
C MET A 1 -5.53 -6.80 19.58
N SER A 2 -4.22 -6.83 19.38
CA SER A 2 -3.46 -5.65 18.90
C SER A 2 -3.79 -5.45 17.42
N LYS A 3 -4.29 -4.27 17.05
CA LYS A 3 -4.60 -3.92 15.67
C LYS A 3 -3.28 -3.78 14.90
N LYS A 4 -3.17 -4.36 13.70
CA LYS A 4 -1.96 -4.17 12.87
C LYS A 4 -1.96 -2.77 12.27
N ALA A 5 -0.78 -2.17 12.16
CA ALA A 5 -0.63 -0.91 11.43
C ALA A 5 -0.92 -1.11 9.94
N SER A 6 -1.51 -0.10 9.31
CA SER A 6 -1.64 -0.04 7.85
C SER A 6 -0.26 0.05 7.19
N PHE A 7 -0.23 -0.23 5.90
CA PHE A 7 0.97 -0.11 5.08
C PHE A 7 0.60 0.32 3.67
N PHE A 8 1.59 0.82 2.94
CA PHE A 8 1.40 1.29 1.58
C PHE A 8 2.07 0.36 0.57
N VAL A 9 1.47 0.24 -0.60
CA VAL A 9 2.04 -0.45 -1.77
C VAL A 9 1.95 0.46 -2.99
N ILE A 10 2.86 0.30 -3.94
CA ILE A 10 2.82 1.04 -5.20
C ILE A 10 2.18 0.15 -6.26
N TRP A 11 1.00 0.54 -6.72
CA TRP A 11 0.29 -0.15 -7.78
C TRP A 11 0.52 0.52 -9.13
N ASN A 12 0.81 -0.29 -10.15
CA ASN A 12 0.98 0.12 -11.52
C ASN A 12 -0.06 -0.64 -12.36
N PRO A 13 -1.07 0.03 -12.96
CA PRO A 13 -2.10 -0.63 -13.76
C PRO A 13 -1.56 -1.19 -15.07
N GLU A 14 -0.47 -0.65 -15.61
CA GLU A 14 0.22 -1.17 -16.79
C GLU A 14 1.18 -2.34 -16.46
N GLY A 15 1.43 -2.61 -15.18
CA GLY A 15 2.37 -3.62 -14.72
C GLY A 15 1.81 -5.05 -14.77
N CYS A 16 2.63 -6.02 -15.22
CA CYS A 16 2.24 -7.43 -15.26
C CYS A 16 2.43 -8.17 -13.91
N ARG A 17 2.97 -7.49 -12.88
CA ARG A 17 3.31 -8.10 -11.59
C ARG A 17 2.64 -7.36 -10.44
N PRO A 18 2.14 -8.08 -9.41
CA PRO A 18 1.61 -7.45 -8.23
C PRO A 18 2.71 -6.72 -7.44
N PRO A 19 2.36 -5.68 -6.65
CA PRO A 19 3.32 -4.98 -5.80
C PRO A 19 3.98 -5.93 -4.79
N SER A 20 5.31 -5.90 -4.68
CA SER A 20 6.06 -6.82 -3.82
C SER A 20 6.66 -6.18 -2.57
N PHE A 21 6.59 -4.85 -2.43
CA PHE A 21 7.20 -4.12 -1.32
C PHE A 21 6.17 -3.32 -0.54
N ARG A 22 6.25 -3.38 0.81
CA ARG A 22 5.39 -2.63 1.73
C ARG A 22 6.18 -1.45 2.29
N HIS A 23 5.61 -0.25 2.18
CA HIS A 23 6.13 0.96 2.80
C HIS A 23 5.37 1.25 4.10
N MET A 24 6.09 1.69 5.13
CA MET A 24 5.51 1.94 6.47
C MET A 24 5.00 3.39 6.64
N SER A 25 5.30 4.27 5.70
CA SER A 25 4.79 5.64 5.69
C SER A 25 4.41 6.09 4.28
N TYR A 26 3.46 7.02 4.22
CA TYR A 26 3.03 7.61 2.96
C TYR A 26 4.16 8.37 2.26
N GLY A 27 5.03 9.05 3.02
CA GLY A 27 6.23 9.71 2.47
C GLY A 27 7.20 8.74 1.77
N GLN A 28 7.47 7.57 2.37
CA GLN A 28 8.31 6.54 1.72
C GLN A 28 7.66 5.99 0.46
N ALA A 29 6.36 5.74 0.50
CA ALA A 29 5.62 5.26 -0.66
C ALA A 29 5.60 6.30 -1.79
N THR A 30 5.42 7.58 -1.45
CA THR A 30 5.43 8.69 -2.41
C THR A 30 6.80 8.80 -3.10
N ALA A 31 7.89 8.75 -2.33
CA ALA A 31 9.24 8.78 -2.90
C ALA A 31 9.48 7.61 -3.87
N GLU A 32 8.98 6.41 -3.54
CA GLU A 32 9.10 5.24 -4.40
C GLU A 32 8.25 5.36 -5.68
N ALA A 33 7.01 5.82 -5.57
CA ALA A 33 6.15 6.07 -6.72
C ALA A 33 6.80 7.07 -7.69
N GLN A 34 7.38 8.15 -7.17
CA GLN A 34 8.12 9.13 -7.97
C GLN A 34 9.36 8.53 -8.63
N ARG A 35 10.12 7.70 -7.90
CA ARG A 35 11.29 6.99 -8.46
C ARG A 35 10.89 6.08 -9.61
N LEU A 36 9.81 5.32 -9.47
CA LEU A 36 9.29 4.42 -10.49
C LEU A 36 8.74 5.15 -11.72
N ALA A 37 8.01 6.25 -11.52
CA ALA A 37 7.51 7.09 -12.60
C ALA A 37 8.64 7.72 -13.43
N ARG A 38 9.73 8.18 -12.78
CA ARG A 38 10.93 8.68 -13.47
C ARG A 38 11.61 7.62 -14.34
N GLN A 39 11.55 6.35 -13.94
CA GLN A 39 12.13 5.24 -14.70
C GLN A 39 11.21 4.73 -15.82
N ASN A 40 9.90 5.02 -15.74
CA ASN A 40 8.89 4.54 -16.68
C ASN A 40 7.93 5.69 -17.06
N PRO A 41 8.36 6.66 -17.90
CA PRO A 41 7.63 7.92 -18.11
C PRO A 41 6.22 7.80 -18.71
N THR A 42 5.89 6.66 -19.32
CA THR A 42 4.58 6.42 -19.94
C THR A 42 3.63 5.60 -19.05
N GLN A 43 4.06 5.24 -17.84
CA GLN A 43 3.30 4.40 -16.92
C GLN A 43 2.86 5.19 -15.70
N SER A 44 1.79 4.72 -15.08
CA SER A 44 1.19 5.34 -13.91
C SER A 44 1.54 4.55 -12.65
N PHE A 45 1.78 5.24 -11.55
CA PHE A 45 2.09 4.62 -10.26
C PHE A 45 1.24 5.26 -9.17
N TYR A 46 0.43 4.44 -8.50
CA TYR A 46 -0.52 4.85 -7.46
C TYR A 46 -0.02 4.39 -6.10
N VAL A 47 -0.03 5.29 -5.13
CA VAL A 47 0.18 4.95 -3.72
C VAL A 47 -1.15 4.43 -3.16
N MET A 48 -1.17 3.18 -2.71
CA MET A 48 -2.36 2.54 -2.12
C MET A 48 -2.10 2.14 -0.68
N GLU A 49 -3.03 2.46 0.21
CA GLU A 49 -2.97 2.05 1.62
C GLU A 49 -3.82 0.80 1.86
N ALA A 50 -3.25 -0.21 2.50
CA ALA A 50 -3.98 -1.37 2.96
C ALA A 50 -4.83 -1.00 4.19
N ARG A 51 -6.15 -1.03 4.03
CA ARG A 51 -7.13 -0.75 5.11
C ARG A 51 -7.68 -2.02 5.77
N LEU A 52 -7.71 -3.14 5.05
CA LEU A 52 -8.28 -4.40 5.51
C LEU A 52 -7.53 -5.60 4.92
N LEU A 53 -7.48 -6.68 5.70
CA LEU A 53 -7.04 -8.00 5.29
C LEU A 53 -8.17 -9.00 5.52
N ALA A 54 -8.59 -9.71 4.48
CA ALA A 54 -9.48 -10.86 4.59
C ALA A 54 -8.69 -12.14 4.28
N ARG A 55 -8.79 -13.15 5.13
CA ARG A 55 -8.21 -14.48 4.92
C ARG A 55 -9.25 -15.53 5.24
N LEU A 56 -9.23 -16.63 4.50
CA LEU A 56 -10.10 -17.77 4.76
C LEU A 56 -9.27 -18.89 5.41
N PRO A 57 -9.26 -19.01 6.75
CA PRO A 57 -9.56 -20.30 7.34
C PRO A 57 -11.08 -20.49 7.28
N ASP A 58 -11.61 -21.70 7.35
CA ASP A 58 -13.03 -21.85 7.67
C ASP A 58 -13.15 -21.64 9.19
N PRO A 59 -13.79 -20.56 9.72
CA PRO A 59 -14.46 -19.42 9.07
C PRO A 59 -13.55 -18.20 8.76
N VAL A 60 -13.99 -17.34 7.80
CA VAL A 60 -13.26 -16.15 7.31
C VAL A 60 -12.79 -15.25 8.46
N GLN A 61 -11.49 -14.96 8.49
CA GLN A 61 -10.88 -13.99 9.39
C GLN A 61 -10.70 -12.66 8.67
N VAL A 62 -11.32 -11.60 9.22
CA VAL A 62 -11.16 -10.22 8.77
C VAL A 62 -10.35 -9.46 9.82
N GLU A 63 -9.35 -8.73 9.36
CA GLU A 63 -8.49 -7.89 10.19
C GLU A 63 -8.43 -6.48 9.58
N GLU A 64 -8.98 -5.51 10.30
CA GLU A 64 -8.87 -4.09 9.94
C GLU A 64 -7.56 -3.52 10.46
N PHE A 65 -6.90 -2.70 9.65
CA PHE A 65 -5.67 -2.02 10.05
C PHE A 65 -5.96 -0.74 10.84
N GLU A 66 -5.05 -0.38 11.75
CA GLU A 66 -4.97 0.95 12.33
C GLU A 66 -4.35 1.88 11.30
N THR A 67 -5.09 2.90 10.92
CA THR A 67 -4.70 3.81 9.85
C THR A 67 -3.95 4.95 10.47
N LEU A 68 -2.71 5.15 10.05
CA LEU A 68 -1.94 6.30 10.46
C LEU A 68 -2.53 7.51 9.73
N GLU A 69 -3.45 8.23 10.40
CA GLU A 69 -3.87 9.55 9.93
C GLU A 69 -2.63 10.43 9.94
N GLU A 70 -2.13 10.80 8.75
CA GLU A 70 -1.20 11.91 8.63
C GLU A 70 -1.96 13.16 9.07
N ILE A 71 -1.71 13.62 10.29
CA ILE A 71 -2.21 14.88 10.81
C ILE A 71 -1.67 15.97 9.87
N PRO A 72 -2.51 16.69 9.11
CA PRO A 72 -2.06 17.79 8.28
C PRO A 72 -1.57 18.92 9.20
N PHE A 73 -0.38 19.45 8.95
CA PHE A 73 0.12 20.70 9.53
C PHE A 73 -0.12 21.87 8.58
#